data_AF-A0A9P8HU25-F1
#
_entry.id   AF-A0A9P8HU25-F1
#
_cell.length_a   1.000
_cell.length_b   1.000
_cell.length_c   1.000
_cell.angle_alpha   90.00
_cell.angle_beta   90.00
_cell.angle_gamma   90.00
#
_symmetry.space_group_name_H-M   'P 1'
#
loop_
_entity.id
_entity.type
_entity.pdbx_description
1 polymer ?
#
loop_
_entity_poly.entity_id
_entity_poly.type
_entity_poly.pdbx_seq_one_letter_code
_entity_poly.pdbx_strand_id
1 'polypeptide(L)'
;AAPKHPRRAEVNLRLARQNYRIDKKVDEGKMSTAEASKLHKEDHQIRQEEKDMASEDGGHITKLEQKPLNQQEDHVSKQIRNH
;
A
#
# COMPACT_ATOMS: atom_id res chain seq x y z
N ALA A 1 15.00 -3.24 22.13
CA ALA A 1 15.03 -3.52 20.68
C ALA A 1 13.59 -3.70 20.23
N ALA A 2 13.07 -2.87 19.31
CA ALA A 2 11.71 -3.06 18.83
C ALA A 2 11.62 -4.42 18.13
N PRO A 3 10.58 -5.24 18.37
CA PRO A 3 10.23 -6.28 17.42
C PRO A 3 9.82 -5.54 16.15
N LYS A 4 10.77 -5.25 15.26
CA LYS A 4 10.51 -4.57 13.99
C LYS A 4 9.71 -5.54 13.15
N HIS A 5 8.39 -5.44 13.17
CA HIS A 5 7.44 -6.28 12.45
C HIS A 5 7.78 -6.27 10.95
N PRO A 6 8.57 -7.25 10.46
CA PRO A 6 9.28 -7.07 9.20
C PRO A 6 8.29 -7.08 8.02
N ARG A 7 7.22 -7.87 8.15
CA ARG A 7 6.13 -7.96 7.15
C ARG A 7 5.29 -6.70 7.07
N ARG A 8 4.88 -6.17 8.22
CA ARG A 8 4.17 -4.89 8.33
C ARG A 8 5.01 -3.74 7.79
N ALA A 9 6.30 -3.72 8.10
CA ALA A 9 7.22 -2.71 7.57
C ALA A 9 7.35 -2.81 6.03
N GLU A 10 7.35 -4.02 5.48
CA GLU A 10 7.38 -4.25 4.03
C GLU A 10 6.12 -3.73 3.32
N VAL A 11 4.93 -4.05 3.84
CA VAL A 11 3.64 -3.52 3.32
C VAL A 11 3.64 -1.99 3.38
N ASN A 12 3.94 -1.41 4.54
CA ASN A 12 3.96 0.05 4.67
C ASN A 12 4.98 0.73 3.74
N LEU A 13 6.12 0.09 3.47
CA LEU A 13 7.12 0.59 2.53
C LEU A 13 6.62 0.55 1.08
N ARG A 14 5.86 -0.48 0.70
CA ARG A 14 5.27 -0.59 -0.65
C ARG A 14 4.18 0.45 -0.85
N LEU A 15 3.29 0.65 0.11
CA LEU A 15 2.32 1.75 0.13
C LEU A 15 3.00 3.12 -0.04
N ALA A 16 4.06 3.41 0.72
CA ALA A 16 4.78 4.68 0.61
C ALA A 16 5.39 4.89 -0.80
N ARG A 17 5.91 3.83 -1.42
CA ARG A 17 6.43 3.88 -2.80
C ARG A 17 5.33 4.00 -3.85
N GLN A 18 4.13 3.51 -3.58
CA GLN A 18 2.96 3.68 -4.46
C GLN A 18 2.49 5.13 -4.43
N ASN A 19 2.26 5.70 -3.25
CA ASN A 19 1.92 7.11 -3.07
C ASN A 19 2.92 8.03 -3.78
N TYR A 20 4.23 7.82 -3.58
CA TYR A 20 5.26 8.60 -4.28
C TYR A 20 5.14 8.52 -5.81
N ARG A 21 4.84 7.34 -6.37
CA ARG A 21 4.68 7.17 -7.81
C ARG A 21 3.40 7.81 -8.34
N ILE A 22 2.31 7.76 -7.56
CA ILE A 22 1.05 8.43 -7.88
C ILE A 22 1.30 9.94 -7.98
N ASP A 23 1.88 10.54 -6.95
CA ASP A 23 2.14 11.98 -6.88
C ASP A 23 3.08 12.42 -8.01
N LYS A 24 4.16 11.68 -8.23
CA LYS A 24 5.09 11.95 -9.33
C LYS A 24 4.41 11.92 -10.70
N LYS A 25 3.46 11.00 -10.95
CA LYS A 25 2.75 10.93 -12.23
C LYS A 25 1.76 12.08 -12.41
N VAL A 26 1.16 12.57 -11.33
CA VAL A 26 0.36 13.80 -11.36
C VAL A 26 1.23 14.99 -11.70
N ASP A 27 2.38 15.14 -11.04
CA ASP A 27 3.33 16.24 -11.30
C ASP A 27 3.86 16.22 -12.74
N GLU A 28 4.09 15.04 -13.30
CA GLU A 28 4.51 14.85 -14.70
C GLU A 28 3.38 15.02 -15.72
N GLY A 29 2.13 15.24 -15.28
CA GLY A 29 0.96 15.34 -16.15
C GLY A 29 0.54 14.03 -16.82
N LYS A 30 1.04 12.88 -16.33
CA LYS A 30 0.73 11.53 -16.84
C LYS A 30 -0.50 10.90 -16.19
N MET A 31 -1.00 11.52 -15.12
CA MET A 31 -2.16 11.04 -14.37
C MET A 31 -2.99 12.23 -13.94
N SER A 32 -4.32 12.14 -14.08
CA SER A 32 -5.21 13.17 -13.56
C SER A 32 -5.32 13.10 -12.03
N THR A 33 -5.68 14.22 -11.40
CA THR A 33 -5.93 14.27 -9.94
C THR A 33 -7.06 13.33 -9.51
N ALA A 34 -8.06 13.11 -10.38
CA ALA A 34 -9.16 12.20 -10.12
C ALA A 34 -8.71 10.72 -10.11
N GLU A 35 -7.87 10.32 -11.06
CA GLU A 35 -7.27 8.97 -11.09
C GLU A 35 -6.35 8.76 -9.87
N ALA A 36 -5.50 9.75 -9.56
CA ALA A 36 -4.65 9.71 -8.38
C ALA A 36 -5.47 9.55 -7.09
N SER A 37 -6.57 10.28 -6.94
CA SER A 37 -7.46 10.16 -5.78
C SER A 37 -8.05 8.75 -5.65
N LYS A 38 -8.34 8.07 -6.77
CA LYS A 38 -8.82 6.69 -6.74
C LYS A 38 -7.73 5.73 -6.25
N LEU A 39 -6.52 5.86 -6.78
CA LEU A 39 -5.38 5.02 -6.39
C LEU A 39 -4.98 5.22 -4.92
N HIS A 40 -4.95 6.47 -4.44
CA HIS A 40 -4.73 6.80 -3.03
C HIS A 40 -5.80 6.18 -2.11
N LYS A 41 -7.06 6.09 -2.58
CA LYS A 41 -8.13 5.43 -1.83
C LYS A 41 -7.91 3.91 -1.74
N GLU A 42 -7.45 3.28 -2.82
CA GLU A 42 -7.10 1.85 -2.82
C GLU A 42 -5.93 1.57 -1.87
N ASP A 43 -4.86 2.38 -1.92
CA ASP A 43 -3.74 2.28 -0.97
C ASP A 43 -4.18 2.50 0.49
N HIS A 44 -5.10 3.43 0.74
CA HIS A 44 -5.66 3.65 2.07
C HIS A 44 -6.48 2.45 2.57
N GLN A 45 -7.22 1.78 1.69
CA GLN A 45 -7.96 0.56 2.05
C GLN A 45 -7.01 -0.57 2.47
N ILE A 46 -5.95 -0.81 1.70
CA ILE A 46 -4.90 -1.79 2.05
C ILE A 46 -4.24 -1.41 3.39
N ARG A 47 -3.96 -0.11 3.60
CA ARG A 47 -3.39 0.37 4.86
C ARG A 47 -4.31 0.10 6.04
N GLN A 48 -5.62 0.19 5.87
CA GLN A 48 -6.60 -0.06 6.92
C GLN A 48 -6.68 -1.57 7.23
N GLU A 49 -6.77 -2.41 6.20
CA GLU A 49 -6.76 -3.87 6.36
C GLU A 49 -5.50 -4.36 7.09
N GLU A 50 -4.33 -3.79 6.76
CA GLU A 50 -3.09 -4.04 7.50
C GLU A 50 -3.19 -3.68 8.98
N LYS A 51 -3.83 -2.54 9.33
CA LYS A 51 -3.99 -2.16 10.75
C LYS A 51 -4.90 -3.12 11.48
N ASP A 52 -5.97 -3.55 10.82
CA ASP A 52 -6.98 -4.41 11.40
C ASP A 52 -6.36 -5.78 11.70
N MET A 53 -5.69 -6.40 10.73
CA MET A 53 -4.89 -7.63 10.92
C MET A 53 -3.83 -7.45 12.02
N ALA A 54 -3.07 -6.35 11.97
CA ALA A 54 -2.07 -6.09 13.00
C ALA A 54 -2.68 -5.89 14.39
N SER A 55 -3.93 -5.45 14.50
CA SER A 55 -4.60 -5.28 15.79
C SER A 55 -5.00 -6.62 16.41
N GLU A 56 -5.30 -7.63 15.59
CA GLU A 56 -5.62 -8.99 16.02
C GLU A 56 -4.37 -9.73 16.51
N ASP A 57 -3.22 -9.48 15.89
CA ASP A 57 -1.94 -10.12 16.19
C ASP A 57 -0.98 -9.20 16.99
N GLY A 58 -1.46 -8.40 17.94
CA GLY A 58 -0.59 -7.69 18.90
C GLY A 58 0.43 -6.72 18.26
N GLY A 59 0.06 -6.10 17.14
CA GLY A 59 0.82 -5.07 16.43
C GLY A 59 1.58 -5.54 15.19
N HIS A 60 1.51 -6.83 14.84
CA HIS A 60 2.21 -7.44 13.71
C HIS A 60 1.29 -8.20 12.78
N ILE A 61 1.74 -8.47 11.56
CA ILE A 61 1.01 -9.34 10.63
C ILE A 61 1.79 -10.64 10.41
N THR A 62 1.05 -11.73 10.26
CA THR A 62 1.53 -13.05 9.91
C THR A 62 1.93 -13.13 8.44
N LYS A 63 2.54 -14.26 8.06
CA LYS A 63 2.86 -14.54 6.66
C LYS A 63 1.61 -14.77 5.80
N LEU A 64 0.55 -15.32 6.41
CA LEU A 64 -0.69 -15.64 5.68
C LEU A 64 -1.49 -14.37 5.38
N GLU A 65 -1.49 -13.41 6.30
CA GLU A 65 -2.10 -12.08 6.13
C GLU A 65 -1.31 -11.16 5.20
N GLN A 66 0.02 -11.25 5.21
CA GLN A 66 0.85 -10.47 4.30
C GLN A 66 0.55 -10.80 2.82
N LYS A 67 0.22 -12.05 2.51
CA LYS A 67 0.00 -12.50 1.13
C LYS A 67 -1.14 -11.74 0.42
N PRO A 68 -2.38 -11.66 0.95
CA PRO A 68 -3.45 -10.89 0.32
C PRO A 68 -3.11 -9.40 0.22
N LEU A 69 -2.51 -8.79 1.26
CA LEU A 69 -2.05 -7.39 1.19
C LEU A 69 -1.07 -7.18 0.03
N ASN A 70 -0.09 -8.07 -0.12
CA ASN A 70 0.87 -8.00 -1.21
C ASN A 70 0.24 -8.13 -2.59
N GLN A 71 -0.81 -8.96 -2.73
CA GLN A 71 -1.54 -9.13 -3.99
C GLN A 71 -2.34 -7.88 -4.35
N GLN A 72 -2.94 -7.22 -3.35
CA GLN A 72 -3.66 -5.95 -3.54
C GLN A 72 -2.69 -4.83 -3.94
N GLU A 73 -1.55 -4.71 -3.26
CA GLU A 73 -0.49 -3.76 -3.66
C GLU A 73 0.02 -4.05 -5.08
N ASP A 74 0.19 -5.31 -5.47
CA ASP A 74 0.57 -5.64 -6.84
C ASP A 74 -0.49 -5.23 -7.88
N HIS A 75 -1.77 -5.26 -7.51
CA HIS A 75 -2.85 -4.76 -8.36
C HIS A 75 -2.75 -3.24 -8.53
N VAL A 76 -2.66 -2.49 -7.42
CA VAL A 76 -2.53 -1.02 -7.45
C VAL A 76 -1.25 -0.62 -8.19
N SER A 77 -0.12 -1.29 -7.94
CA SER A 77 1.15 -1.06 -8.63
C SER A 77 1.06 -1.27 -10.15
N LYS A 78 0.22 -2.20 -10.63
CA LYS A 78 -0.07 -2.38 -12.06
C LYS A 78 -0.93 -1.24 -12.61
N GLN A 79 -1.98 -0.84 -11.88
CA GLN A 79 -2.79 0.31 -12.28
C GLN A 79 -1.92 1.56 -12.40
N ILE A 80 -1.12 1.90 -11.38
CA ILE A 80 -0.16 3.00 -11.41
C ILE A 80 0.70 2.92 -12.65
N ARG A 81 1.28 1.75 -12.98
CA ARG A 81 2.17 1.56 -14.13
C ARG A 81 1.50 1.84 -15.49
N ASN A 82 0.19 1.62 -15.60
CA ASN A 82 -0.55 1.75 -16.85
C ASN A 82 -0.93 3.20 -17.20
N HIS A 83 -0.65 4.16 -16.31
CA HIS A 83 -0.69 5.61 -16.59
C HIS A 83 0.67 6.10 -17.12
#